data_AF-A0A370I390-F1
#
_entry.id   AF-A0A370I390-F1
#
_cell.length_a   1.000
_cell.length_b   1.000
_cell.length_c   1.000
_cell.angle_alpha   90.00
_cell.angle_beta   90.00
_cell.angle_gamma   90.00
#
_symmetry.space_group_name_H-M   'P 1'
#
loop_
_entity.id
_entity.type
_entity.pdbx_description
1 polymer ?
#
loop_
_entity_poly.entity_id
_entity_poly.type
_entity_poly.pdbx_seq_one_letter_code
_entity_poly.pdbx_strand_id
1 'polypeptide(L)'
;MDTVDFARVVAEFGVGNALLVEPGAPAATQVPAKWAGVVVGDEPRARRAAATALWTLDMLMLLPRFAAALDECLDDVRVCLLRGDWVLLYAFRKPFQAHEFRIGWEPETFGPDLPPHWDSLPTALRNFLRTVHAGFTDLDGISFGPTRPRDMRTYRALSLEEPVRNWEADQDIPGDRMTLVTQGMGGTRYFVSPNLPGGTIGWEFGGNLDKPLEFDETLDELMSKGFQLERDRAAEPEKPPEDPRRTLSRVRSMRAARAVVWSSELTEEIARARIRGLVAELLRALGGQFRVRPQDGPDGEMILPCDDGAGAMYDLDRLEVNYFLDQPWPDPPDIYPSVIMRIWEQLGWPVTPATDPYGIVAQARTADWYELTLALRHDVLRLAVTSPGFVRSPA
;
A
#
# COMPACT_ATOMS: atom_id res chain seq x y z
N MET A 1 -7.46 17.99 16.85
CA MET A 1 -6.51 17.85 15.74
C MET A 1 -5.34 17.07 16.31
N ASP A 2 -5.21 15.82 15.90
CA ASP A 2 -4.00 15.07 16.25
C ASP A 2 -2.82 15.77 15.59
N THR A 3 -1.82 16.10 16.39
CA THR A 3 -0.64 16.83 15.92
C THR A 3 0.23 15.86 15.15
N VAL A 4 0.63 16.21 13.92
CA VAL A 4 1.49 15.36 13.09
C VAL A 4 2.85 15.18 13.78
N ASP A 5 3.23 13.93 14.07
CA ASP A 5 4.48 13.61 14.73
C ASP A 5 5.61 13.37 13.71
N PHE A 6 6.18 14.45 13.19
CA PHE A 6 7.34 14.38 12.28
C PHE A 6 8.60 13.86 12.97
N ALA A 7 8.75 14.07 14.29
CA ALA A 7 9.94 13.64 15.02
C ALA A 7 10.03 12.11 15.05
N ARG A 8 8.90 11.43 15.23
CA ARG A 8 8.79 9.97 15.12
C ARG A 8 9.27 9.47 13.76
N VAL A 9 8.78 10.05 12.67
CA VAL A 9 9.17 9.64 11.30
C VAL A 9 10.64 9.91 11.02
N VAL A 10 11.17 11.04 11.48
CA VAL A 10 12.60 11.34 11.37
C VAL A 10 13.45 10.30 12.10
N ALA A 11 12.99 9.79 13.24
CA ALA A 11 13.67 8.73 13.98
C ALA A 11 13.67 7.37 13.23
N GLU A 12 12.67 7.09 12.39
CA GLU A 12 12.58 5.86 11.59
C GLU A 12 13.73 5.72 10.58
N PHE A 13 14.31 6.83 10.11
CA PHE A 13 15.49 6.78 9.23
C PHE A 13 16.78 6.35 9.95
N GLY A 14 16.76 6.26 11.28
CA GLY A 14 17.91 5.95 12.12
C GLY A 14 18.67 7.18 12.60
N VAL A 15 19.41 7.00 13.71
CA VAL A 15 20.13 8.09 14.39
C VAL A 15 21.15 8.75 13.44
N GLY A 16 21.02 10.07 13.29
CA GLY A 16 21.93 10.88 12.47
C GLY A 16 21.67 10.84 10.96
N ASN A 17 20.68 10.06 10.50
CA ASN A 17 20.34 9.98 9.08
C ASN A 17 19.34 11.03 8.64
N ALA A 18 18.56 11.60 9.54
CA ALA A 18 17.57 12.62 9.24
C ALA A 18 17.54 13.71 10.32
N LEU A 19 17.31 14.96 9.90
CA LEU A 19 17.18 16.12 10.79
C LEU A 19 16.00 17.00 10.34
N LEU A 20 15.00 17.12 11.19
CA LEU A 20 13.91 18.09 10.98
C LEU A 20 14.43 19.52 11.13
N VAL A 21 14.10 20.38 10.18
CA VAL A 21 14.49 21.80 10.24
C VAL A 21 13.41 22.59 10.95
N GLU A 22 13.72 23.04 12.16
CA GLU A 22 12.84 23.95 12.89
C GLU A 22 13.01 25.40 12.41
N PRO A 23 11.92 26.21 12.45
CA PRO A 23 12.00 27.64 12.14
C PRO A 23 13.07 28.33 13.01
N GLY A 24 13.92 29.15 12.38
CA GLY A 24 14.97 29.90 13.05
C GLY A 24 16.22 29.09 13.43
N ALA A 25 16.25 27.77 13.20
CA ALA A 25 17.46 26.98 13.37
C ALA A 25 18.55 27.42 12.36
N PRO A 26 19.86 27.30 12.68
CA PRO A 26 20.92 27.64 11.74
C PRO A 26 20.80 26.91 10.39
N ALA A 27 20.33 25.66 10.40
CA ALA A 27 20.07 24.85 9.21
C ALA A 27 19.03 25.48 8.26
N ALA A 28 18.08 26.27 8.77
CA ALA A 28 17.08 26.97 7.96
C ALA A 28 17.70 27.92 6.92
N THR A 29 18.87 28.47 7.20
CA THR A 29 19.59 29.37 6.27
C THR A 29 20.21 28.65 5.07
N GLN A 30 20.33 27.32 5.13
CA GLN A 30 20.90 26.47 4.09
C GLN A 30 19.83 25.73 3.28
N VAL A 31 18.56 25.86 3.67
CA VAL A 31 17.44 25.26 2.94
C VAL A 31 17.30 25.92 1.56
N PRO A 32 16.96 25.16 0.51
CA PRO A 32 16.78 25.71 -0.83
C PRO A 32 15.79 26.87 -0.83
N ALA A 33 16.13 27.97 -1.50
CA ALA A 33 15.39 29.23 -1.41
C ALA A 33 13.90 29.08 -1.78
N LYS A 34 13.58 28.18 -2.74
CA LYS A 34 12.21 27.87 -3.13
C LYS A 34 11.35 27.24 -2.02
N TRP A 35 11.97 26.63 -1.02
CA TRP A 35 11.29 26.02 0.13
C TRP A 35 11.25 26.93 1.36
N ALA A 36 11.79 28.15 1.27
CA ALA A 36 11.80 29.10 2.39
C ALA A 36 10.40 29.35 2.97
N GLY A 37 9.37 29.38 2.14
CA GLY A 37 7.97 29.52 2.59
C GLY A 37 7.49 28.36 3.48
N VAL A 38 8.01 27.15 3.26
CA VAL A 38 7.71 25.97 4.10
C VAL A 38 8.46 26.04 5.43
N VAL A 39 9.69 26.55 5.43
CA VAL A 39 10.51 26.69 6.66
C VAL A 39 9.98 27.77 7.59
N VAL A 40 9.60 28.92 7.03
CA VAL A 40 9.16 30.10 7.80
C VAL A 40 7.69 30.01 8.21
N GLY A 41 6.91 29.13 7.59
CA GLY A 41 5.49 28.96 7.93
C GLY A 41 5.32 28.42 9.35
N ASP A 42 4.79 29.24 10.26
CA ASP A 42 4.58 28.86 11.66
C ASP A 42 3.46 27.82 11.83
N GLU A 43 2.44 27.87 10.99
CA GLU A 43 1.29 26.96 11.03
C GLU A 43 1.26 25.96 9.86
N PRO A 44 0.74 24.73 10.06
CA PRO A 44 0.63 23.72 9.02
C PRO A 44 -0.03 24.24 7.74
N ARG A 45 -1.10 25.03 7.88
CA ARG A 45 -1.82 25.60 6.74
C ARG A 45 -0.94 26.43 5.82
N ALA A 46 -0.06 27.26 6.38
CA ALA A 46 0.86 28.10 5.60
C ALA A 46 1.91 27.24 4.87
N ARG A 47 2.45 26.23 5.57
CA ARG A 47 3.44 25.29 5.00
C ARG A 47 2.87 24.48 3.85
N ARG A 48 1.65 23.96 3.99
CA ARG A 48 0.92 23.29 2.91
C ARG A 48 0.74 24.19 1.71
N ALA A 49 0.25 25.41 1.90
CA ALA A 49 0.02 26.34 0.79
C ALA A 49 1.33 26.64 0.05
N ALA A 50 2.43 26.86 0.78
CA ALA A 50 3.75 27.06 0.19
C ALA A 50 4.24 25.81 -0.58
N ALA A 51 4.06 24.62 -0.03
CA ALA A 51 4.48 23.38 -0.66
C ALA A 51 3.63 23.02 -1.90
N THR A 52 2.31 23.19 -1.84
CA THR A 52 1.40 22.96 -2.97
C THR A 52 1.66 23.95 -4.10
N ALA A 53 2.02 25.20 -3.80
CA ALA A 53 2.36 26.19 -4.82
C ALA A 53 3.63 25.85 -5.63
N LEU A 54 4.44 24.88 -5.18
CA LEU A 54 5.57 24.37 -5.95
C LEU A 54 5.14 23.44 -7.09
N TRP A 55 3.97 22.80 -6.97
CA TRP A 55 3.48 21.84 -7.95
C TRP A 55 3.06 22.56 -9.24
N THR A 56 3.53 22.06 -10.37
CA THR A 56 3.20 22.62 -11.67
C THR A 56 1.81 22.15 -12.12
N LEU A 57 1.09 23.02 -12.83
CA LEU A 57 -0.27 22.73 -13.30
C LEU A 57 -0.31 21.50 -14.23
N ASP A 58 0.69 21.32 -15.09
CA ASP A 58 0.79 20.16 -15.98
C ASP A 58 0.91 18.85 -15.21
N MET A 59 1.65 18.82 -14.10
CA MET A 59 1.75 17.65 -13.23
C MET A 59 0.44 17.37 -12.49
N LEU A 60 -0.22 18.42 -11.98
CA LEU A 60 -1.51 18.26 -11.29
C LEU A 60 -2.64 17.83 -12.24
N MET A 61 -2.58 18.23 -13.52
CA MET A 61 -3.50 17.75 -14.55
C MET A 61 -3.20 16.31 -14.97
N LEU A 62 -1.93 15.88 -14.92
CA LEU A 62 -1.54 14.48 -15.15
C LEU A 62 -2.06 13.57 -14.04
N LEU A 63 -2.17 14.09 -12.81
CA LEU A 63 -2.52 13.31 -11.61
C LEU A 63 -3.75 13.89 -10.89
N PRO A 64 -4.95 13.87 -11.51
CA PRO A 64 -6.13 14.54 -10.97
C PRO A 64 -6.67 13.91 -9.68
N ARG A 65 -6.44 12.62 -9.41
CA ARG A 65 -6.78 12.00 -8.12
C ARG A 65 -5.81 12.42 -7.04
N PHE A 66 -4.52 12.46 -7.36
CA PHE A 66 -3.51 12.85 -6.40
C PHE A 66 -3.57 14.35 -6.10
N ALA A 67 -3.89 15.19 -7.10
CA ALA A 67 -4.13 16.61 -6.90
C ALA A 67 -5.26 16.86 -5.89
N ALA A 68 -6.33 16.06 -5.93
CA ALA A 68 -7.39 16.10 -4.93
C ALA A 68 -6.89 15.62 -3.55
N ALA A 69 -6.09 14.56 -3.50
CA ALA A 69 -5.49 14.11 -2.23
C ALA A 69 -4.54 15.16 -1.62
N LEU A 70 -3.80 15.90 -2.46
CA LEU A 70 -2.93 16.99 -2.05
C LEU A 70 -3.72 18.17 -1.46
N ASP A 71 -4.91 18.45 -1.98
CA ASP A 71 -5.77 19.51 -1.47
C ASP A 71 -6.53 19.09 -0.19
N GLU A 72 -7.12 17.89 -0.20
CA GLU A 72 -8.06 17.44 0.82
C GLU A 72 -7.39 16.68 1.98
N CYS A 73 -6.30 15.96 1.71
CA CYS A 73 -5.68 15.04 2.66
C CYS A 73 -4.35 15.53 3.22
N LEU A 74 -3.67 16.49 2.60
CA LEU A 74 -2.41 17.02 3.13
C LEU A 74 -2.67 17.79 4.44
N ASP A 75 -2.10 17.35 5.56
CA ASP A 75 -2.29 18.01 6.87
C ASP A 75 -1.12 18.94 7.20
N ASP A 76 0.12 18.58 6.82
CA ASP A 76 1.31 19.42 7.05
C ASP A 76 2.45 19.03 6.10
N VAL A 77 3.44 19.93 5.96
CA VAL A 77 4.70 19.70 5.25
C VAL A 77 5.85 20.28 6.06
N ARG A 78 6.96 19.55 6.18
CA ARG A 78 8.16 20.03 6.89
C ARG A 78 9.41 19.79 6.06
N VAL A 79 10.42 20.62 6.28
CA VAL A 79 11.74 20.45 5.66
C VAL A 79 12.59 19.53 6.54
N CYS A 80 13.26 18.58 5.91
CA CYS A 80 14.18 17.66 6.55
C CYS A 80 15.49 17.58 5.77
N LEU A 81 16.60 17.42 6.46
CA LEU A 81 17.88 17.01 5.87
C LEU A 81 17.99 15.49 6.01
N LEU A 82 17.83 14.76 4.91
CA LEU A 82 17.86 13.30 4.87
C LEU A 82 19.14 12.83 4.18
N ARG A 83 20.03 12.21 4.95
CA ARG A 83 21.33 11.67 4.49
C ARG A 83 22.16 12.69 3.69
N GLY A 84 22.07 13.97 4.08
CA GLY A 84 22.77 15.08 3.45
C GLY A 84 22.03 15.77 2.30
N ASP A 85 20.89 15.24 1.85
CA ASP A 85 20.04 15.87 0.84
C ASP A 85 18.86 16.59 1.52
N TRP A 86 18.46 17.74 1.00
CA TRP A 86 17.24 18.41 1.44
C TRP A 86 15.99 17.70 0.88
N VAL A 87 15.00 17.50 1.74
CA VAL A 87 13.70 16.94 1.37
C VAL A 87 12.55 17.71 2.00
N LEU A 88 11.39 17.69 1.33
CA LEU A 88 10.10 18.00 1.94
C LEU A 88 9.43 16.70 2.36
N LEU A 89 9.05 16.61 3.64
CA LEU A 89 8.21 15.54 4.18
C LEU A 89 6.76 16.02 4.16
N TYR A 90 5.95 15.39 3.32
CA TYR A 90 4.51 15.65 3.22
C TYR A 90 3.75 14.66 4.10
N ALA A 91 2.93 15.15 5.02
CA ALA A 91 2.12 14.32 5.90
C ALA A 91 0.66 14.32 5.42
N PHE A 92 0.23 13.20 4.86
CA PHE A 92 -1.13 13.00 4.38
C PHE A 92 -1.96 12.28 5.41
N ARG A 93 -3.14 12.83 5.68
CA ARG A 93 -4.17 12.21 6.51
C ARG A 93 -4.78 11.03 5.77
N LYS A 94 -4.80 9.87 6.43
CA LYS A 94 -5.63 8.73 6.04
C LYS A 94 -6.75 8.51 7.04
N PRO A 95 -7.94 8.08 6.60
CA PRO A 95 -9.04 7.76 7.52
C PRO A 95 -8.65 6.63 8.48
N PHE A 96 -8.76 6.89 9.78
CA PHE A 96 -8.55 5.88 10.84
C PHE A 96 -7.16 5.22 10.82
N GLN A 97 -6.18 5.89 10.23
CA GLN A 97 -4.79 5.45 10.14
C GLN A 97 -3.87 6.60 10.56
N ALA A 98 -2.61 6.28 10.87
CA ALA A 98 -1.59 7.30 11.03
C ALA A 98 -1.39 8.08 9.71
N HIS A 99 -0.77 9.25 9.80
CA HIS A 99 -0.39 9.98 8.60
C HIS A 99 0.53 9.13 7.71
N GLU A 100 0.24 9.09 6.41
CA GLU A 100 1.18 8.58 5.42
C GLU A 100 2.15 9.69 5.04
N PHE A 101 3.43 9.37 4.96
CA PHE A 101 4.47 10.33 4.66
C PHE A 101 5.01 10.12 3.25
N ARG A 102 5.17 11.21 2.51
CA ARG A 102 5.84 11.22 1.20
C ARG A 102 7.07 12.11 1.27
N ILE A 103 8.12 11.70 0.56
CA ILE A 103 9.38 12.44 0.46
C ILE A 103 9.43 13.11 -0.91
N GLY A 104 9.39 14.44 -0.94
CA GLY A 104 9.73 15.25 -2.10
C GLY A 104 11.20 15.67 -2.06
N TRP A 105 12.03 15.11 -2.93
CA TRP A 105 13.48 15.39 -2.95
C TRP A 105 13.80 16.72 -3.58
N GLU A 106 14.89 17.37 -3.17
CA GLU A 106 15.32 18.62 -3.77
C GLU A 106 15.71 18.43 -5.24
N PRO A 107 15.21 19.26 -6.17
CA PRO A 107 15.57 19.20 -7.59
C PRO A 107 17.06 19.28 -7.92
N GLU A 108 17.87 19.98 -7.12
CA GLU A 108 19.34 20.00 -7.33
C GLU A 108 19.98 18.63 -7.12
N THR A 109 19.27 17.70 -6.46
CA THR A 109 19.70 16.32 -6.28
C THR A 109 19.33 15.40 -7.46
N PHE A 110 18.86 15.96 -8.59
CA PHE A 110 18.55 15.24 -9.83
C PHE A 110 19.71 14.33 -10.29
N GLY A 111 20.95 14.78 -10.08
CA GLY A 111 22.16 14.12 -10.54
C GLY A 111 22.74 14.76 -11.81
N PRO A 112 23.97 14.36 -12.19
CA PRO A 112 24.68 14.96 -13.33
C PRO A 112 24.17 14.46 -14.69
N ASP A 113 23.58 13.27 -14.73
CA ASP A 113 23.21 12.56 -15.96
C ASP A 113 21.70 12.37 -16.08
N LEU A 114 21.23 12.23 -17.33
CA LEU A 114 19.85 11.83 -17.58
C LEU A 114 19.67 10.33 -17.28
N PRO A 115 18.54 9.93 -16.65
CA PRO A 115 18.22 8.54 -16.48
C PRO A 115 18.15 7.77 -17.81
N PRO A 116 18.41 6.45 -17.81
CA PRO A 116 18.17 5.63 -18.99
C PRO A 116 16.69 5.72 -19.41
N HIS A 117 16.43 5.81 -20.72
CA HIS A 117 15.08 5.91 -21.30
C HIS A 117 14.24 7.08 -20.76
N TRP A 118 14.89 8.16 -20.33
CA TRP A 118 14.25 9.40 -19.85
C TRP A 118 13.18 9.93 -20.80
N ASP A 119 13.43 9.84 -22.12
CA ASP A 119 12.53 10.37 -23.13
C ASP A 119 11.20 9.58 -23.24
N SER A 120 11.12 8.39 -22.64
CA SER A 120 9.89 7.59 -22.53
C SER A 120 8.93 8.07 -21.45
N LEU A 121 9.38 8.91 -20.49
CA LEU A 121 8.51 9.48 -19.47
C LEU A 121 7.64 10.62 -20.03
N PRO A 122 6.43 10.85 -19.51
CA PRO A 122 5.63 12.02 -19.89
C PRO A 122 6.36 13.33 -19.62
N THR A 123 6.18 14.31 -20.51
CA THR A 123 6.83 15.63 -20.39
C THR A 123 6.52 16.32 -19.05
N ALA A 124 5.29 16.24 -18.58
CA ALA A 124 4.88 16.82 -17.29
C ALA A 124 5.68 16.22 -16.12
N LEU A 125 5.85 14.89 -16.10
CA LEU A 125 6.65 14.22 -15.08
C LEU A 125 8.14 14.60 -15.18
N ARG A 126 8.70 14.67 -16.39
CA ARG A 126 10.09 15.10 -16.58
C ARG A 126 10.34 16.52 -16.07
N ASN A 127 9.40 17.43 -16.33
CA ASN A 127 9.47 18.81 -15.85
C ASN A 127 9.41 18.84 -14.32
N PHE A 128 8.41 18.17 -13.73
CA PHE A 128 8.27 18.05 -12.28
C PHE A 128 9.55 17.54 -11.61
N LEU A 129 10.14 16.46 -12.15
CA LEU A 129 11.36 15.85 -11.63
C LEU A 129 12.59 16.77 -11.69
N ARG A 130 12.63 17.70 -12.65
CA ARG A 130 13.73 18.65 -12.81
C ARG A 130 13.56 19.94 -12.01
N THR A 131 12.34 20.37 -11.76
CA THR A 131 12.09 21.74 -11.27
C THR A 131 11.43 21.78 -9.90
N VAL A 132 10.61 20.78 -9.55
CA VAL A 132 9.79 20.74 -8.34
C VAL A 132 10.36 19.79 -7.30
N HIS A 133 10.43 18.50 -7.63
CA HIS A 133 11.00 17.46 -6.78
C HIS A 133 11.76 16.42 -7.58
N ALA A 134 13.06 16.19 -7.31
CA ALA A 134 13.85 15.13 -7.96
C ALA A 134 13.52 13.74 -7.40
N GLY A 135 12.24 13.38 -7.39
CA GLY A 135 11.66 12.19 -6.80
C GLY A 135 10.54 12.54 -5.82
N PHE A 136 9.47 11.76 -5.84
CA PHE A 136 8.35 11.88 -4.90
C PHE A 136 7.87 10.49 -4.52
N THR A 137 8.29 9.97 -3.38
CA THR A 137 8.13 8.55 -3.02
C THR A 137 7.62 8.38 -1.60
N ASP A 138 7.31 7.14 -1.22
CA ASP A 138 7.24 6.74 0.18
C ASP A 138 8.61 6.84 0.88
N LEU A 139 8.64 6.51 2.18
CA LEU A 139 9.81 6.57 3.04
C LEU A 139 10.96 5.63 2.61
N ASP A 140 10.64 4.58 1.85
CA ASP A 140 11.62 3.65 1.28
C ASP A 140 12.40 4.22 0.08
N GLY A 141 12.00 5.39 -0.43
CA GLY A 141 12.67 6.07 -1.53
C GLY A 141 12.31 5.56 -2.93
N ILE A 142 11.36 4.62 -3.08
CA ILE A 142 11.04 3.99 -4.37
C ILE A 142 9.55 3.68 -4.59
N SER A 143 8.76 3.56 -3.53
CA SER A 143 7.36 3.14 -3.63
C SER A 143 6.39 4.29 -3.88
N PHE A 144 5.29 3.95 -4.56
CA PHE A 144 4.08 4.77 -4.75
C PHE A 144 4.30 6.16 -5.36
N GLY A 145 5.36 6.35 -6.13
CA GLY A 145 5.61 7.59 -6.83
C GLY A 145 6.96 7.60 -7.51
N PRO A 146 7.25 8.61 -8.35
CA PRO A 146 8.43 8.59 -9.18
C PRO A 146 9.70 8.59 -8.33
N THR A 147 10.52 7.57 -8.52
CA THR A 147 11.85 7.44 -7.91
C THR A 147 12.74 8.60 -8.35
N ARG A 148 13.77 8.87 -7.56
CA ARG A 148 14.75 9.89 -7.89
C ARG A 148 15.44 9.60 -9.23
N PRO A 149 15.61 10.59 -10.12
CA PRO A 149 16.30 10.41 -11.39
C PRO A 149 17.69 9.77 -11.27
N ARG A 150 18.52 10.20 -10.30
CA ARG A 150 19.85 9.59 -10.07
C ARG A 150 19.82 8.11 -9.68
N ASP A 151 18.68 7.63 -9.19
CA ASP A 151 18.47 6.25 -8.73
C ASP A 151 17.64 5.43 -9.74
N MET A 152 17.12 6.06 -10.81
CA MET A 152 16.47 5.37 -11.92
C MET A 152 17.51 4.59 -12.72
N ARG A 153 17.41 3.26 -12.67
CA ARG A 153 18.35 2.34 -13.30
C ARG A 153 17.61 1.31 -14.13
N THR A 154 18.32 0.75 -15.10
CA THR A 154 17.77 -0.35 -15.90
C THR A 154 17.69 -1.64 -15.09
N TYR A 155 16.82 -2.56 -15.47
CA TYR A 155 16.70 -3.88 -14.84
C TYR A 155 18.05 -4.60 -14.84
N ARG A 156 18.79 -4.49 -15.95
CA ARG A 156 20.16 -5.00 -16.07
C ARG A 156 21.07 -4.46 -15.00
N ALA A 157 21.08 -3.14 -14.83
CA ALA A 157 21.94 -2.48 -13.87
C ALA A 157 21.56 -2.83 -12.41
N LEU A 158 20.30 -3.17 -12.18
CA LEU A 158 19.76 -3.62 -10.90
C LEU A 158 19.89 -5.13 -10.68
N SER A 159 20.38 -5.90 -11.67
CA SER A 159 20.45 -7.37 -11.62
C SER A 159 19.10 -8.03 -11.31
N LEU A 160 18.01 -7.46 -11.85
CA LEU A 160 16.67 -8.05 -11.77
C LEU A 160 16.53 -9.18 -12.81
N GLU A 161 15.55 -10.06 -12.62
CA GLU A 161 15.28 -11.17 -13.57
C GLU A 161 15.02 -10.62 -14.99
N GLU A 162 15.75 -11.17 -15.97
CA GLU A 162 15.63 -10.87 -17.40
C GLU A 162 15.38 -12.17 -18.18
N PRO A 163 14.62 -12.16 -19.29
CA PRO A 163 13.84 -11.05 -19.85
C PRO A 163 12.35 -11.05 -19.44
N VAL A 164 11.68 -9.92 -19.69
CA VAL A 164 10.25 -9.73 -19.42
C VAL A 164 9.47 -9.69 -20.75
N ARG A 165 8.48 -10.58 -20.91
CA ARG A 165 7.78 -10.82 -22.21
C ARG A 165 6.80 -9.70 -22.57
N ASN A 166 6.99 -9.02 -23.71
CA ASN A 166 6.02 -8.07 -24.27
C ASN A 166 4.91 -8.78 -25.05
N TRP A 167 3.67 -8.65 -24.57
CA TRP A 167 2.47 -9.24 -25.16
C TRP A 167 2.10 -8.64 -26.53
N GLU A 168 2.38 -7.36 -26.85
CA GLU A 168 2.02 -6.76 -28.16
C GLU A 168 2.95 -7.23 -29.26
N ALA A 169 4.24 -7.30 -28.95
CA ALA A 169 5.29 -7.63 -29.91
C ALA A 169 5.57 -9.15 -29.99
N ASP A 170 4.96 -9.95 -29.11
CA ASP A 170 5.32 -11.34 -28.84
C ASP A 170 6.84 -11.55 -28.73
N GLN A 171 7.51 -10.59 -28.09
CA GLN A 171 8.95 -10.50 -27.98
C GLN A 171 9.37 -10.13 -26.58
N ASP A 172 10.51 -10.62 -26.16
CA ASP A 172 11.12 -10.25 -24.89
C ASP A 172 11.65 -8.81 -24.95
N ILE A 173 11.37 -8.00 -23.92
CA ILE A 173 12.05 -6.71 -23.73
C ILE A 173 13.34 -7.00 -22.96
N PRO A 174 14.51 -6.67 -23.54
CA PRO A 174 15.77 -6.80 -22.83
C PRO A 174 15.81 -5.91 -21.58
N GLY A 175 16.38 -6.39 -20.48
CA GLY A 175 16.39 -5.64 -19.21
C GLY A 175 17.23 -4.37 -19.22
N ASP A 176 18.15 -4.19 -20.18
CA ASP A 176 18.82 -2.90 -20.42
C ASP A 176 17.92 -1.86 -21.11
N ARG A 177 16.78 -2.30 -21.65
CA ARG A 177 15.74 -1.46 -22.25
C ARG A 177 14.57 -1.14 -21.29
N MET A 178 14.67 -1.53 -20.03
CA MET A 178 13.63 -1.34 -19.02
C MET A 178 14.17 -0.50 -17.87
N THR A 179 13.72 0.75 -17.71
CA THR A 179 14.10 1.61 -16.58
C THR A 179 13.05 1.56 -15.50
N LEU A 180 13.45 1.16 -14.28
CA LEU A 180 12.56 1.17 -13.12
C LEU A 180 12.21 2.61 -12.73
N VAL A 181 10.91 2.88 -12.58
CA VAL A 181 10.36 4.22 -12.27
C VAL A 181 9.83 4.28 -10.85
N THR A 182 9.11 3.25 -10.41
CA THR A 182 8.52 3.15 -9.06
C THR A 182 8.23 1.70 -8.73
N GLN A 183 8.03 1.42 -7.45
CA GLN A 183 7.43 0.18 -6.97
C GLN A 183 6.02 0.42 -6.44
N GLY A 184 5.21 -0.63 -6.44
CA GLY A 184 3.92 -0.68 -5.77
C GLY A 184 3.87 -1.79 -4.73
N MET A 185 2.66 -2.16 -4.32
CA MET A 185 2.46 -3.21 -3.31
C MET A 185 2.98 -4.57 -3.79
N GLY A 186 3.40 -5.40 -2.83
CA GLY A 186 3.80 -6.79 -3.09
C GLY A 186 5.06 -6.93 -3.95
N GLY A 187 5.87 -5.89 -4.10
CA GLY A 187 7.05 -5.93 -4.97
C GLY A 187 6.71 -5.82 -6.47
N THR A 188 5.51 -5.34 -6.80
CA THR A 188 5.18 -4.91 -8.18
C THR A 188 6.14 -3.81 -8.62
N ARG A 189 6.61 -3.90 -9.86
CA ARG A 189 7.55 -2.93 -10.42
C ARG A 189 6.95 -2.28 -11.65
N TYR A 190 7.16 -0.98 -11.74
CA TYR A 190 6.68 -0.17 -12.84
C TYR A 190 7.87 0.44 -13.57
N PHE A 191 7.92 0.25 -14.89
CA PHE A 191 9.06 0.64 -15.70
C PHE A 191 8.64 1.33 -16.99
N VAL A 192 9.53 2.14 -17.54
CA VAL A 192 9.40 2.65 -18.90
C VAL A 192 10.40 1.96 -19.83
N SER A 193 10.02 1.89 -21.10
CA SER A 193 10.87 1.35 -22.15
C SER A 193 10.55 2.02 -23.48
N PRO A 194 11.55 2.26 -24.35
CA PRO A 194 11.31 2.65 -25.73
C PRO A 194 10.61 1.57 -26.56
N ASN A 195 10.45 0.35 -26.04
CA ASN A 195 9.73 -0.75 -26.68
C ASN A 195 8.25 -0.81 -26.32
N LEU A 196 7.79 0.03 -25.40
CA LEU A 196 6.38 0.14 -25.05
C LEU A 196 5.71 1.22 -25.91
N PRO A 197 4.40 1.11 -26.17
CA PRO A 197 3.64 2.17 -26.81
C PRO A 197 3.80 3.50 -26.06
N GLY A 198 3.82 4.61 -26.80
CA GLY A 198 3.93 5.94 -26.20
C GLY A 198 2.75 6.22 -25.25
N GLY A 199 3.05 6.80 -24.09
CA GLY A 199 2.03 7.07 -23.06
C GLY A 199 1.71 5.90 -22.14
N THR A 200 2.39 4.76 -22.30
CA THR A 200 2.18 3.58 -21.44
C THR A 200 3.29 3.37 -20.42
N ILE A 201 2.98 2.58 -19.40
CA ILE A 201 3.92 2.11 -18.38
C ILE A 201 3.88 0.57 -18.33
N GLY A 202 5.05 -0.05 -18.23
CA GLY A 202 5.15 -1.49 -18.02
C GLY A 202 4.86 -1.84 -16.56
N TRP A 203 4.14 -2.93 -16.34
CA TRP A 203 3.83 -3.47 -15.01
C TRP A 203 4.29 -4.92 -14.94
N GLU A 204 5.17 -5.23 -13.98
CA GLU A 204 5.59 -6.62 -13.76
C GLU A 204 5.49 -7.05 -12.31
N PHE A 205 5.15 -8.32 -12.15
CA PHE A 205 5.09 -9.02 -10.88
C PHE A 205 5.70 -10.41 -11.04
N GLY A 206 6.72 -10.70 -10.23
CA GLY A 206 7.42 -11.99 -10.27
C GLY A 206 8.03 -12.32 -11.64
N GLY A 207 8.61 -11.33 -12.33
CA GLY A 207 9.29 -11.52 -13.61
C GLY A 207 8.36 -11.61 -14.83
N ASN A 208 7.05 -11.45 -14.64
CA ASN A 208 6.08 -11.49 -15.73
C ASN A 208 5.47 -10.10 -15.98
N LEU A 209 5.55 -9.64 -17.24
CA LEU A 209 4.84 -8.45 -17.72
C LEU A 209 3.36 -8.79 -17.85
N ASP A 210 2.50 -7.93 -17.34
CA ASP A 210 1.12 -7.88 -17.83
C ASP A 210 1.01 -6.82 -18.94
N LYS A 211 -0.19 -6.67 -19.48
CA LYS A 211 -0.51 -5.59 -20.41
C LYS A 211 -0.03 -4.24 -19.84
N PRO A 212 0.81 -3.46 -20.55
CA PRO A 212 1.10 -2.08 -20.27
C PRO A 212 -0.17 -1.32 -20.04
N LEU A 213 -0.07 -0.48 -19.04
CA LEU A 213 -1.16 0.32 -18.54
C LEU A 213 -0.95 1.75 -19.05
N GLU A 214 -2.03 2.53 -19.05
CA GLU A 214 -1.92 3.97 -19.31
C GLU A 214 -1.08 4.61 -18.19
N PHE A 215 -0.05 5.36 -18.58
CA PHE A 215 0.95 5.86 -17.64
C PHE A 215 0.34 6.80 -16.60
N ASP A 216 -0.48 7.74 -17.07
CA ASP A 216 -1.09 8.79 -16.26
C ASP A 216 -2.07 8.20 -15.24
N GLU A 217 -3.02 7.37 -15.67
CA GLU A 217 -3.98 6.70 -14.79
C GLU A 217 -3.26 5.84 -13.74
N THR A 218 -2.24 5.09 -14.16
CA THR A 218 -1.50 4.19 -13.26
C THR A 218 -0.70 4.95 -12.21
N LEU A 219 0.01 6.00 -12.62
CA LEU A 219 0.78 6.81 -11.68
C LEU A 219 -0.14 7.58 -10.72
N ASP A 220 -1.27 8.10 -11.22
CA ASP A 220 -2.27 8.79 -10.42
C ASP A 220 -2.90 7.84 -9.38
N GLU A 221 -3.21 6.60 -9.77
CA GLU A 221 -3.71 5.58 -8.85
C GLU A 221 -2.68 5.23 -7.77
N LEU A 222 -1.42 4.97 -8.17
CA LEU A 222 -0.34 4.64 -7.25
C LEU A 222 -0.13 5.74 -6.21
N MET A 223 -0.01 6.98 -6.67
CA MET A 223 0.23 8.12 -5.80
C MET A 223 -0.98 8.43 -4.91
N SER A 224 -2.19 8.14 -5.37
CA SER A 224 -3.44 8.39 -4.62
C SER A 224 -3.86 7.25 -3.69
N LYS A 225 -3.08 6.16 -3.66
CA LYS A 225 -3.54 4.90 -3.07
C LYS A 225 -3.80 5.02 -1.56
N GLY A 226 -4.99 4.62 -1.15
CA GLY A 226 -5.39 4.60 0.26
C GLY A 226 -5.85 5.95 0.81
N PHE A 227 -5.87 7.03 0.00
CA PHE A 227 -6.53 8.27 0.38
C PHE A 227 -8.03 8.18 0.12
N GLN A 228 -8.82 8.72 1.04
CA GLN A 228 -10.27 8.83 0.86
C GLN A 228 -10.61 10.28 0.58
N LEU A 229 -11.00 10.55 -0.66
CA LEU A 229 -11.43 11.88 -1.09
C LEU A 229 -12.86 12.14 -0.62
N GLU A 230 -13.20 13.38 -0.32
CA GLU A 230 -14.54 13.80 0.07
C GLU A 230 -15.57 13.46 -1.02
N ARG A 231 -15.18 13.59 -2.30
CA ARG A 231 -16.00 13.19 -3.44
C ARG A 231 -16.28 11.68 -3.53
N ASP A 232 -15.47 10.86 -2.87
CA ASP A 232 -15.65 9.40 -2.80
C ASP A 232 -16.55 9.01 -1.62
N ARG A 233 -16.97 9.95 -0.76
CA ARG A 233 -18.02 9.73 0.24
C ARG A 233 -19.38 9.74 -0.45
N ALA A 234 -20.04 8.58 -0.49
CA ALA A 234 -21.43 8.51 -0.91
C ALA A 234 -22.29 9.50 -0.10
N ALA A 235 -23.12 10.28 -0.79
CA ALA A 235 -24.04 11.22 -0.16
C ALA A 235 -24.91 10.47 0.87
N GLU A 236 -24.90 10.92 2.12
CA GLU A 236 -25.80 10.38 3.13
C GLU A 236 -27.26 10.64 2.68
N PRO A 237 -28.12 9.63 2.60
CA PRO A 237 -29.54 9.86 2.34
C PRO A 237 -30.14 10.67 3.49
N GLU A 238 -30.80 11.79 3.17
CA GLU A 238 -31.55 12.62 4.12
C GLU A 238 -32.49 11.74 4.96
N LYS A 239 -32.30 11.73 6.28
CA LYS A 239 -33.05 10.88 7.20
C LYS A 239 -34.40 11.50 7.59
N PRO A 240 -35.50 10.71 7.65
CA PRO A 240 -36.71 11.07 8.39
C PRO A 240 -36.47 11.03 9.92
N PRO A 241 -37.32 11.67 10.75
CA PRO A 241 -37.05 11.89 12.16
C PRO A 241 -36.94 10.57 12.96
N GLU A 242 -35.88 10.44 13.76
CA GLU A 242 -35.42 9.21 14.42
C GLU A 242 -36.17 8.88 15.74
N ASP A 243 -36.49 7.60 15.90
CA ASP A 243 -36.93 6.96 17.15
C ASP A 243 -35.72 6.73 18.10
N PRO A 244 -35.75 7.22 19.35
CA PRO A 244 -34.64 7.17 20.31
C PRO A 244 -34.19 5.76 20.72
N ARG A 245 -34.91 4.69 20.34
CA ARG A 245 -34.47 3.30 20.60
C ARG A 245 -33.47 2.76 19.58
N ARG A 246 -33.27 3.43 18.44
CA ARG A 246 -32.28 3.01 17.41
C ARG A 246 -30.87 3.58 17.61
N THR A 247 -30.70 4.57 18.48
CA THR A 247 -29.43 5.28 18.70
C THR A 247 -28.35 4.41 19.33
N LEU A 248 -28.71 3.35 20.07
CA LEU A 248 -27.75 2.43 20.69
C LEU A 248 -27.22 1.34 19.75
N SER A 249 -27.88 1.07 18.62
CA SER A 249 -27.42 0.08 17.63
C SER A 249 -26.44 0.67 16.61
N ARG A 250 -26.50 2.00 16.40
CA ARG A 250 -25.77 2.70 15.33
C ARG A 250 -24.31 3.04 15.65
N VAL A 251 -23.86 2.81 16.89
CA VAL A 251 -22.48 3.05 17.34
C VAL A 251 -21.55 1.86 17.04
N ARG A 252 -22.06 0.74 16.51
CA ARG A 252 -21.27 -0.48 16.26
C ARG A 252 -20.91 -0.78 14.79
N SER A 253 -21.21 0.12 13.86
CA SER A 253 -20.98 -0.12 12.42
C SER A 253 -20.23 1.02 11.72
N MET A 254 -19.16 1.52 12.34
CA MET A 254 -18.06 2.17 11.63
C MET A 254 -16.99 1.11 11.34
N ARG A 255 -16.55 1.03 10.08
CA ARG A 255 -15.44 0.18 9.60
C ARG A 255 -14.28 0.24 10.59
N ALA A 256 -14.02 -0.86 11.28
CA ALA A 256 -12.87 -0.99 12.15
C ALA A 256 -11.60 -0.94 11.29
N ALA A 257 -10.74 0.06 11.53
CA ALA A 257 -9.32 -0.09 11.26
C ALA A 257 -8.88 -1.44 11.85
N ARG A 258 -8.20 -2.28 11.07
CA ARG A 258 -7.65 -3.55 11.57
C ARG A 258 -6.59 -3.21 12.61
N ALA A 259 -6.98 -3.11 13.88
CA ALA A 259 -6.05 -3.11 14.99
C ALA A 259 -5.29 -4.44 14.93
N VAL A 260 -4.00 -4.38 14.63
CA VAL A 260 -3.12 -5.55 14.76
C VAL A 260 -3.04 -5.85 16.25
N VAL A 261 -3.64 -6.96 16.66
CA VAL A 261 -3.51 -7.44 18.02
C VAL A 261 -2.25 -8.28 18.11
N TRP A 262 -1.33 -7.82 18.94
CA TRP A 262 -0.10 -8.52 19.24
C TRP A 262 -0.29 -9.42 20.47
N SER A 263 0.32 -10.60 20.42
CA SER A 263 0.47 -11.49 21.56
C SER A 263 1.93 -11.83 21.77
N SER A 264 2.50 -11.42 22.90
CA SER A 264 3.88 -11.76 23.29
C SER A 264 4.09 -13.26 23.56
N GLU A 265 3.00 -14.01 23.75
CA GLU A 265 3.02 -15.44 24.05
C GLU A 265 2.83 -16.31 22.80
N LEU A 266 2.49 -15.70 21.65
CA LEU A 266 2.30 -16.40 20.41
C LEU A 266 3.66 -16.59 19.71
N THR A 267 3.97 -17.82 19.32
CA THR A 267 5.10 -18.16 18.45
C THR A 267 4.59 -18.68 17.11
N GLU A 268 5.45 -18.75 16.09
CA GLU A 268 5.09 -19.33 14.78
C GLU A 268 4.52 -20.75 14.92
N GLU A 269 5.12 -21.59 15.77
CA GLU A 269 4.68 -22.96 16.00
C GLU A 269 3.28 -23.02 16.63
N ILE A 270 3.02 -22.15 17.63
CA ILE A 270 1.70 -22.04 18.26
C ILE A 270 0.67 -21.51 17.27
N ALA A 271 1.05 -20.53 16.44
CA ALA A 271 0.18 -20.00 15.38
C ALA A 271 -0.19 -21.09 14.37
N ARG A 272 0.79 -21.86 13.90
CA ARG A 272 0.59 -22.99 12.99
C ARG A 272 -0.30 -24.08 13.61
N ALA A 273 -0.09 -24.41 14.88
CA ALA A 273 -0.93 -25.36 15.61
C ALA A 273 -2.38 -24.86 15.71
N ARG A 274 -2.57 -23.56 15.99
CA ARG A 274 -3.90 -22.96 16.11
C ARG A 274 -4.63 -22.89 14.77
N ILE A 275 -3.96 -22.52 13.68
CA ILE A 275 -4.53 -22.53 12.33
C ILE A 275 -5.03 -23.93 11.96
N ARG A 276 -4.21 -24.97 12.19
CA ARG A 276 -4.62 -26.37 11.98
C ARG A 276 -5.85 -26.74 12.81
N GLY A 277 -5.93 -26.26 14.05
CA GLY A 277 -7.09 -26.45 14.92
C GLY A 277 -8.37 -25.79 14.38
N LEU A 278 -8.28 -24.55 13.92
CA LEU A 278 -9.41 -23.81 13.34
C LEU A 278 -9.94 -24.49 12.07
N VAL A 279 -9.05 -24.93 11.19
CA VAL A 279 -9.42 -25.68 9.98
C VAL A 279 -10.06 -27.03 10.35
N ALA A 280 -9.51 -27.76 11.31
CA ALA A 280 -10.09 -29.01 11.77
C ALA A 280 -11.47 -28.83 12.42
N GLU A 281 -11.69 -27.73 13.14
CA GLU A 281 -12.99 -27.37 13.72
C GLU A 281 -14.02 -27.07 12.62
N LEU A 282 -13.64 -26.28 11.62
CA LEU A 282 -14.46 -26.03 10.44
C LEU A 282 -14.83 -27.33 9.70
N LEU A 283 -13.86 -28.21 9.45
CA LEU A 283 -14.11 -29.49 8.76
C LEU A 283 -14.99 -30.43 9.56
N ARG A 284 -14.86 -30.43 10.88
CA ARG A 284 -15.74 -31.19 11.77
C ARG A 284 -17.18 -30.65 11.71
N ALA A 285 -17.35 -29.33 11.71
CA ALA A 285 -18.66 -28.70 11.57
C ALA A 285 -19.30 -28.91 10.19
N LEU A 286 -18.47 -29.01 9.14
CA LEU A 286 -18.87 -29.43 7.79
C LEU A 286 -19.12 -30.96 7.68
N GLY A 287 -19.09 -31.70 8.79
CA GLY A 287 -19.43 -33.12 8.83
C GLY A 287 -18.44 -34.03 8.10
N GLY A 288 -17.20 -33.58 7.85
CA GLY A 288 -16.18 -34.37 7.16
C GLY A 288 -16.43 -34.58 5.66
N GLN A 289 -17.37 -33.84 5.07
CA GLN A 289 -17.70 -33.96 3.63
C GLN A 289 -16.68 -33.24 2.73
N PHE A 290 -15.93 -32.30 3.30
CA PHE A 290 -14.91 -31.53 2.61
C PHE A 290 -13.54 -32.16 2.79
N ARG A 291 -12.73 -32.13 1.72
CA ARG A 291 -11.28 -32.35 1.83
C ARG A 291 -10.57 -31.02 1.70
N VAL A 292 -9.42 -30.92 2.35
CA VAL A 292 -8.60 -29.71 2.29
C VAL A 292 -7.23 -30.07 1.78
N ARG A 293 -6.73 -29.28 0.83
CA ARG A 293 -5.37 -29.39 0.32
C ARG A 293 -4.68 -28.02 0.43
N PRO A 294 -3.43 -27.96 0.95
CA PRO A 294 -2.67 -26.72 0.92
C PRO A 294 -2.39 -26.29 -0.54
N GLN A 295 -2.21 -24.99 -0.76
CA GLN A 295 -1.78 -24.45 -2.06
C GLN A 295 -0.30 -24.82 -2.36
N ASP A 296 0.07 -24.99 -3.65
CA ASP A 296 1.36 -25.57 -4.09
C ASP A 296 2.60 -25.04 -3.34
N GLY A 297 3.35 -25.99 -2.76
CA GLY A 297 4.49 -25.84 -1.85
C GLY A 297 4.45 -26.97 -0.81
N PRO A 298 5.59 -27.42 -0.24
CA PRO A 298 5.58 -28.54 0.71
C PRO A 298 4.66 -28.32 1.94
N ASP A 299 4.30 -27.07 2.26
CA ASP A 299 3.35 -26.74 3.35
C ASP A 299 2.27 -25.67 2.99
N GLY A 300 2.34 -24.98 1.84
CA GLY A 300 1.34 -23.97 1.41
C GLY A 300 1.20 -22.73 2.31
N GLU A 301 2.20 -22.47 3.14
CA GLU A 301 2.21 -21.39 4.12
C GLU A 301 3.05 -20.21 3.64
N MET A 302 2.61 -19.00 3.98
CA MET A 302 3.32 -17.76 3.70
C MET A 302 3.48 -17.00 5.01
N ILE A 303 4.72 -16.71 5.37
CA ILE A 303 5.01 -15.80 6.47
C ILE A 303 4.93 -14.40 5.88
N LEU A 304 3.86 -13.71 6.26
CA LEU A 304 3.62 -12.36 5.85
C LEU A 304 4.31 -11.45 6.84
N PRO A 305 5.15 -10.51 6.39
CA PRO A 305 5.47 -9.38 7.24
C PRO A 305 4.17 -8.74 7.68
N CYS A 306 4.07 -8.31 8.94
CA CYS A 306 2.94 -7.52 9.38
C CYS A 306 2.92 -6.23 8.54
N ASP A 307 1.99 -6.17 7.58
CA ASP A 307 1.73 -4.98 6.78
C ASP A 307 0.65 -4.16 7.49
N ASP A 308 0.95 -3.73 8.72
CA ASP A 308 0.32 -2.56 9.28
C ASP A 308 0.93 -1.34 8.60
N GLY A 309 0.11 -0.62 7.82
CA GLY A 309 0.45 0.68 7.23
C GLY A 309 0.70 1.80 8.26
N ALA A 310 1.20 1.45 9.44
CA ALA A 310 1.76 2.34 10.45
C ALA A 310 3.25 2.01 10.56
N GLY A 311 4.10 2.91 10.05
CA GLY A 311 5.56 2.81 10.16
C GLY A 311 6.07 2.80 11.61
N ALA A 312 5.89 1.72 12.36
CA ALA A 312 6.51 1.54 13.66
C ALA A 312 6.73 0.06 13.96
N MET A 313 8.00 -0.35 13.82
CA MET A 313 8.73 -1.24 14.72
C MET A 313 7.92 -2.29 15.47
N TYR A 314 7.56 -3.31 14.72
CA TYR A 314 7.27 -4.61 15.27
C TYR A 314 7.97 -5.59 14.34
N ASP A 315 9.03 -6.28 14.80
CA ASP A 315 9.51 -7.54 14.21
C ASP A 315 8.44 -8.63 14.44
N LEU A 316 7.22 -8.31 14.02
CA LEU A 316 6.05 -9.14 14.14
C LEU A 316 5.74 -9.67 12.75
N ASP A 317 5.77 -10.98 12.65
CA ASP A 317 5.32 -11.69 11.48
C ASP A 317 3.87 -12.14 11.71
N ARG A 318 3.10 -12.21 10.64
CA ARG A 318 1.84 -12.96 10.59
C ARG A 318 2.08 -14.23 9.80
N LEU A 319 1.40 -15.30 10.16
CA LEU A 319 1.39 -16.53 9.38
C LEU A 319 0.06 -16.61 8.63
N GLU A 320 0.12 -16.67 7.31
CA GLU A 320 -1.02 -17.01 6.47
C GLU A 320 -0.87 -18.42 5.93
N VAL A 321 -1.93 -19.21 6.02
CA VAL A 321 -2.01 -20.52 5.38
C VAL A 321 -3.19 -20.58 4.45
N ASN A 322 -2.93 -21.05 3.23
CA ASN A 322 -3.89 -21.10 2.15
C ASN A 322 -4.31 -22.53 1.84
N TYR A 323 -5.63 -22.72 1.78
CA TYR A 323 -6.27 -24.01 1.64
C TYR A 323 -7.26 -24.00 0.48
N PHE A 324 -7.19 -25.02 -0.36
CA PHE A 324 -8.27 -25.37 -1.28
C PHE A 324 -9.26 -26.29 -0.57
N LEU A 325 -10.53 -25.93 -0.63
CA LEU A 325 -11.63 -26.72 -0.10
C LEU A 325 -12.24 -27.54 -1.24
N ASP A 326 -11.93 -28.82 -1.28
CA ASP A 326 -12.55 -29.76 -2.21
C ASP A 326 -13.94 -30.10 -1.68
N GLN A 327 -14.96 -29.58 -2.35
CA GLN A 327 -16.35 -29.81 -2.00
C GLN A 327 -16.85 -31.21 -2.43
N PRO A 328 -17.87 -31.75 -1.75
CA PRO A 328 -18.45 -33.02 -2.14
C PRO A 328 -19.24 -32.89 -3.46
N TRP A 329 -18.94 -33.76 -4.42
CA TRP A 329 -19.76 -33.89 -5.64
C TRP A 329 -21.14 -34.48 -5.28
N PRO A 330 -22.27 -34.03 -5.87
CA PRO A 330 -22.41 -33.25 -7.10
C PRO A 330 -22.78 -31.76 -6.93
N ASP A 331 -22.81 -31.19 -5.72
CA ASP A 331 -23.36 -29.84 -5.58
C ASP A 331 -22.42 -28.78 -6.17
N PRO A 332 -22.99 -27.70 -6.73
CA PRO A 332 -22.20 -26.63 -7.31
C PRO A 332 -21.47 -25.80 -6.23
N PRO A 333 -20.26 -25.30 -6.54
CA PRO A 333 -19.38 -24.60 -5.58
C PRO A 333 -19.98 -23.35 -4.92
N ASP A 334 -20.91 -22.69 -5.61
CA ASP A 334 -21.51 -21.40 -5.24
C ASP A 334 -22.47 -21.46 -4.05
N ILE A 335 -22.95 -22.66 -3.70
CA ILE A 335 -23.83 -22.86 -2.54
C ILE A 335 -23.02 -22.84 -1.22
N TYR A 336 -21.77 -23.31 -1.25
CA TYR A 336 -20.98 -23.57 -0.06
C TYR A 336 -20.48 -22.34 0.70
N PRO A 337 -20.22 -21.16 0.08
CA PRO A 337 -19.91 -19.95 0.82
C PRO A 337 -20.97 -19.61 1.88
N SER A 338 -22.25 -19.72 1.52
CA SER A 338 -23.36 -19.44 2.46
C SER A 338 -23.41 -20.45 3.62
N VAL A 339 -23.08 -21.72 3.34
CA VAL A 339 -23.02 -22.78 4.36
C VAL A 339 -21.87 -22.53 5.34
N ILE A 340 -20.68 -22.21 4.81
CA ILE A 340 -19.48 -21.95 5.63
C ILE A 340 -19.67 -20.70 6.49
N MET A 341 -20.25 -19.63 5.95
CA MET A 341 -20.57 -18.42 6.72
C MET A 341 -21.50 -18.75 7.91
N ARG A 342 -22.54 -19.54 7.68
CA ARG A 342 -23.47 -19.95 8.75
C ARG A 342 -22.78 -20.78 9.83
N ILE A 343 -21.83 -21.63 9.45
CA ILE A 343 -21.01 -22.40 10.39
C ILE A 343 -20.13 -21.47 11.23
N TRP A 344 -19.47 -20.48 10.61
CA TRP A 344 -18.69 -19.49 11.35
C TRP A 344 -19.52 -18.72 12.37
N GLU A 345 -20.75 -18.31 12.01
CA GLU A 345 -21.68 -17.69 12.95
C GLU A 345 -22.05 -18.62 14.11
N GLN A 346 -22.29 -19.91 13.84
CA GLN A 346 -22.59 -20.92 14.87
C GLN A 346 -21.40 -21.17 15.82
N LEU A 347 -20.17 -21.06 15.30
CA LEU A 347 -18.94 -21.11 16.09
C LEU A 347 -18.68 -19.79 16.86
N GLY A 348 -19.57 -18.81 16.71
CA GLY A 348 -19.49 -17.52 17.41
C GLY A 348 -18.48 -16.56 16.79
N TRP A 349 -18.05 -16.78 15.54
CA TRP A 349 -17.11 -15.90 14.84
C TRP A 349 -17.90 -14.83 14.08
N PRO A 350 -17.69 -13.53 14.35
CA PRO A 350 -18.34 -12.47 13.61
C PRO A 350 -18.01 -12.55 12.12
N VAL A 351 -19.04 -12.70 11.28
CA VAL A 351 -18.91 -12.82 9.82
C VAL A 351 -19.24 -11.48 9.14
N THR A 352 -18.40 -11.10 8.19
CA THR A 352 -18.62 -9.97 7.29
C THR A 352 -18.71 -10.50 5.86
N PRO A 353 -19.90 -10.47 5.21
CA PRO A 353 -20.01 -10.79 3.79
C PRO A 353 -19.27 -9.74 2.96
N ALA A 354 -18.59 -10.18 1.92
CA ALA A 354 -17.92 -9.32 0.96
C ALA A 354 -18.36 -9.71 -0.46
N THR A 355 -18.46 -8.73 -1.35
CA THR A 355 -18.67 -8.95 -2.78
C THR A 355 -17.60 -8.15 -3.49
N ASP A 356 -16.41 -8.74 -3.51
CA ASP A 356 -15.22 -8.14 -4.09
C ASP A 356 -15.06 -8.59 -5.56
N PRO A 357 -14.74 -7.71 -6.54
CA PRO A 357 -14.29 -8.13 -7.88
C PRO A 357 -13.15 -9.16 -7.85
N TYR A 358 -12.41 -9.23 -6.73
CA TYR A 358 -11.40 -10.25 -6.46
C TYR A 358 -11.98 -11.61 -5.96
N GLY A 359 -13.28 -11.86 -6.06
CA GLY A 359 -13.89 -13.15 -5.73
C GLY A 359 -13.89 -13.51 -4.24
N ILE A 360 -13.65 -12.53 -3.35
CA ILE A 360 -13.82 -12.71 -1.90
C ILE A 360 -15.31 -12.66 -1.59
N VAL A 361 -15.79 -13.68 -0.86
CA VAL A 361 -17.21 -13.86 -0.54
C VAL A 361 -17.51 -13.58 0.93
N ALA A 362 -16.56 -13.89 1.82
CA ALA A 362 -16.75 -13.65 3.25
C ALA A 362 -15.44 -13.54 4.01
N GLN A 363 -15.51 -12.84 5.14
CA GLN A 363 -14.45 -12.78 6.14
C GLN A 363 -15.03 -13.09 7.52
N ALA A 364 -14.26 -13.74 8.38
CA ALA A 364 -14.58 -13.93 9.78
C ALA A 364 -13.37 -13.65 10.66
N ARG A 365 -13.62 -13.34 11.94
CA ARG A 365 -12.58 -13.19 12.95
C ARG A 365 -12.89 -14.02 14.18
N THR A 366 -11.90 -14.72 14.70
CA THR A 366 -12.04 -15.48 15.95
C THR A 366 -11.84 -14.58 17.18
N ALA A 367 -12.21 -15.05 18.37
CA ALA A 367 -12.01 -14.31 19.61
C ALA A 367 -10.52 -14.05 19.93
N ASP A 368 -9.65 -14.92 19.46
CA ASP A 368 -8.18 -14.82 19.54
C ASP A 368 -7.56 -14.15 18.30
N TRP A 369 -8.35 -13.38 17.54
CA TRP A 369 -7.89 -12.48 16.49
C TRP A 369 -7.30 -13.13 15.23
N TYR A 370 -7.55 -14.42 14.99
CA TYR A 370 -7.29 -15.02 13.69
C TYR A 370 -8.33 -14.53 12.68
N GLU A 371 -7.88 -14.29 11.47
CA GLU A 371 -8.73 -13.83 10.37
C GLU A 371 -8.89 -14.96 9.36
N LEU A 372 -10.14 -15.26 9.00
CA LEU A 372 -10.48 -16.25 7.98
C LEU A 372 -11.06 -15.51 6.78
N THR A 373 -10.53 -15.78 5.60
CA THR A 373 -11.03 -15.22 4.34
C THR A 373 -11.46 -16.34 3.42
N LEU A 374 -12.71 -16.29 2.95
CA LEU A 374 -13.27 -17.24 2.00
C LEU A 374 -13.41 -16.57 0.64
N ALA A 375 -12.83 -17.19 -0.38
CA ALA A 375 -12.90 -16.74 -1.76
C ALA A 375 -13.41 -17.86 -2.67
N LEU A 376 -14.22 -17.50 -3.66
CA LEU A 376 -14.69 -18.38 -4.71
C LEU A 376 -14.28 -17.78 -6.06
N ARG A 377 -13.36 -18.45 -6.76
CA ARG A 377 -12.91 -18.04 -8.09
C ARG A 377 -12.85 -19.24 -9.03
N HIS A 378 -13.42 -19.09 -10.23
CA HIS A 378 -13.42 -20.14 -11.26
C HIS A 378 -13.85 -21.51 -10.69
N ASP A 379 -14.93 -21.54 -9.91
CA ASP A 379 -15.47 -22.74 -9.26
C ASP A 379 -14.55 -23.42 -8.22
N VAL A 380 -13.49 -22.73 -7.79
CA VAL A 380 -12.57 -23.18 -6.75
C VAL A 380 -12.78 -22.38 -5.48
N LEU A 381 -13.07 -23.08 -4.39
CA LEU A 381 -13.24 -22.51 -3.07
C LEU A 381 -11.90 -22.48 -2.33
N ARG A 382 -11.46 -21.29 -1.94
CA ARG A 382 -10.20 -21.05 -1.21
C ARG A 382 -10.49 -20.46 0.16
N LEU A 383 -9.85 -21.04 1.17
CA LEU A 383 -9.82 -20.54 2.54
C LEU A 383 -8.40 -20.07 2.86
N ALA A 384 -8.27 -18.80 3.21
CA ALA A 384 -7.04 -18.27 3.81
C ALA A 384 -7.28 -18.07 5.31
N VAL A 385 -6.31 -18.48 6.13
CA VAL A 385 -6.32 -18.24 7.58
C VAL A 385 -5.06 -17.49 7.94
N THR A 386 -5.21 -16.30 8.50
CA THR A 386 -4.10 -15.42 8.88
C THR A 386 -4.06 -15.26 10.39
N SER A 387 -2.90 -15.50 11.01
CA SER A 387 -2.70 -15.31 12.45
C SER A 387 -2.69 -13.83 12.84
N PRO A 388 -2.86 -13.49 14.14
CA PRO A 388 -2.37 -12.22 14.68
C PRO A 388 -0.83 -12.15 14.61
N GLY A 389 -0.28 -10.96 14.84
CA GLY A 389 1.17 -10.74 14.79
C GLY A 389 1.91 -11.40 15.96
N PHE A 390 3.06 -12.01 15.68
CA PHE A 390 3.93 -12.66 16.68
C PHE A 390 5.42 -12.37 16.44
N VAL A 391 6.22 -12.35 17.52
CA VAL A 391 7.67 -12.09 17.43
C VAL A 391 8.39 -13.36 16.98
N ARG A 392 9.20 -13.26 15.92
CA ARG A 392 10.16 -14.34 15.62
C ARG A 392 11.30 -14.32 16.61
N SER A 393 11.60 -15.48 17.19
CA SER A 393 12.84 -15.63 17.96
C SER A 393 14.03 -15.40 17.01
N PRO A 394 15.04 -14.59 17.39
CA PRO A 394 16.22 -14.41 16.57
C PRO A 394 16.90 -15.78 16.37
N ALA A 395 17.11 -16.13 15.11
CA ALA A 395 17.74 -17.38 14.69
C ALA A 395 19.23 -17.42 15.03
#